data_AF-A0A1F8S5A3-F1
#
_entry.id   AF-A0A1F8S5A3-F1
#
_cell.length_a   1.000
_cell.length_b   1.000
_cell.length_c   1.000
_cell.angle_alpha   90.00
_cell.angle_beta   90.00
_cell.angle_gamma   90.00
#
_symmetry.space_group_name_H-M   'P 1'
#
loop_
_entity.id
_entity.type
_entity.pdbx_description
1 polymer ?
#
loop_
_entity_poly.entity_id
_entity_poly.type
_entity_poly.pdbx_seq_one_letter_code
_entity_poly.pdbx_strand_id
1 'polypeptide(L)'
;MAVTHPWADPGLSSRGRLPMHAVAHDDRISLDGRWRFQLLRRPTDALREAWSDAEVPGCWTMQGTWDRPIYTNVQMPFPGQPPRPPDDNPTGVYERSFELPAAWAGRRVVLSVGAAESVLIVTLNGIEVGVSKDSHLAAEFEISDLIRPGSNDLRLTVVKWSDATFVEDQDQWWHGGITRPVSLFATDPTHLADLVVRSGLADDGRSGTLELEVVVGWEGGTSRPGWSVAATLTGPGLTEPLRLQAR
;
A
#
# COMPACT_ATOMS: atom_id res chain seq x y z
N MET A 1 9.48 12.46 16.79
CA MET A 1 10.84 12.63 16.24
C MET A 1 10.78 12.26 14.77
N ALA A 2 11.33 13.07 13.86
CA ALA A 2 11.44 12.68 12.46
C ALA A 2 12.44 11.52 12.38
N VAL A 3 12.03 10.37 11.85
CA VAL A 3 12.94 9.25 11.61
C VAL A 3 13.84 9.67 10.46
N THR A 4 15.14 9.82 10.73
CA THR A 4 16.10 10.35 9.77
C THR A 4 16.41 9.36 8.64
N HIS A 5 16.32 8.05 8.90
CA HIS A 5 16.66 6.99 7.95
C HIS A 5 15.74 5.77 8.12
N PRO A 6 14.49 5.81 7.61
CA PRO A 6 13.54 4.71 7.80
C PRO A 6 14.04 3.37 7.28
N TRP A 7 14.89 3.35 6.24
CA TRP A 7 15.46 2.13 5.64
C TRP A 7 16.57 1.45 6.46
N ALA A 8 16.96 2.00 7.62
CA ALA A 8 17.99 1.42 8.48
C ALA A 8 17.54 1.29 9.95
N ASP A 9 16.23 1.35 10.20
CA ASP A 9 15.62 1.27 11.52
C ASP A 9 14.67 0.05 11.60
N PRO A 10 15.14 -1.10 12.12
CA PRO A 10 14.31 -2.30 12.23
C PRO A 10 13.15 -2.15 13.23
N GLY A 11 13.16 -1.12 14.09
CA GLY A 11 12.03 -0.79 14.96
C GLY A 11 10.86 -0.12 14.22
N LEU A 12 11.09 0.33 12.99
CA LEU A 12 10.10 0.98 12.14
C LEU A 12 9.77 0.11 10.93
N SER A 13 8.68 -0.66 11.00
CA SER A 13 8.13 -1.35 9.82
C SER A 13 7.26 -0.43 8.97
N SER A 14 6.52 0.48 9.59
CA SER A 14 5.66 1.45 8.90
C SER A 14 5.31 2.64 9.79
N ARG A 15 4.89 3.74 9.15
CA ARG A 15 4.29 4.93 9.80
C ARG A 15 3.20 5.48 8.89
N GLY A 16 2.03 5.77 9.43
CA GLY A 16 0.89 6.27 8.64
C GLY A 16 0.23 5.23 7.73
N ARG A 17 0.73 3.99 7.70
CA ARG A 17 0.10 2.87 7.00
C ARG A 17 -1.15 2.43 7.76
N LEU A 18 -2.25 2.27 7.04
CA LEU A 18 -3.51 1.76 7.56
C LEU A 18 -3.42 0.26 7.89
N PRO A 19 -4.24 -0.25 8.82
CA PRO A 19 -4.40 -1.69 9.04
C PRO A 19 -4.80 -2.42 7.75
N MET A 20 -4.33 -3.65 7.59
CA MET A 20 -4.78 -4.53 6.52
C MET A 20 -6.24 -4.95 6.75
N HIS A 21 -6.96 -5.21 5.66
CA HIS A 21 -8.35 -5.63 5.69
C HIS A 21 -8.70 -6.55 4.51
N ALA A 22 -9.84 -7.23 4.62
CA ALA A 22 -10.39 -8.10 3.57
C ALA A 22 -11.45 -7.41 2.69
N VAL A 23 -11.81 -6.16 3.00
CA VAL A 23 -12.86 -5.42 2.27
C VAL A 23 -12.37 -4.99 0.89
N ALA A 24 -13.16 -5.28 -0.15
CA ALA A 24 -12.92 -4.77 -1.50
C ALA A 24 -13.52 -3.36 -1.65
N HIS A 25 -12.79 -2.48 -2.35
CA HIS A 25 -13.25 -1.12 -2.66
C HIS A 25 -13.41 -0.94 -4.18
N ASP A 26 -14.65 -0.77 -4.62
CA ASP A 26 -14.98 -0.69 -6.05
C ASP A 26 -14.81 0.73 -6.62
N ASP A 27 -15.07 1.76 -5.81
CA ASP A 27 -14.92 3.15 -6.24
C ASP A 27 -13.44 3.55 -6.21
N ARG A 28 -12.78 3.29 -7.34
CA ARG A 28 -11.32 3.29 -7.46
C ARG A 28 -10.86 3.99 -8.73
N ILE A 29 -9.74 4.68 -8.63
CA ILE A 29 -9.02 5.29 -9.74
C ILE A 29 -7.62 4.69 -9.80
N SER A 30 -7.25 4.13 -10.95
CA SER A 30 -5.88 3.68 -11.18
C SER A 30 -4.94 4.88 -11.37
N LEU A 31 -3.77 4.78 -10.75
CA LEU A 31 -2.63 5.65 -10.99
C LEU A 31 -1.51 4.92 -11.75
N ASP A 32 -1.82 3.81 -12.42
CA ASP A 32 -0.88 3.08 -13.26
C ASP A 32 -0.57 3.85 -14.56
N GLY A 33 0.50 3.43 -15.24
CA GLY A 33 1.05 4.01 -16.45
C GLY A 33 2.35 4.76 -16.20
N ARG A 34 2.59 5.79 -17.00
CA ARG A 34 3.86 6.53 -17.00
C ARG A 34 3.95 7.54 -15.87
N TRP A 35 5.04 7.48 -15.11
CA TRP A 35 5.39 8.41 -14.03
C TRP A 35 6.70 9.12 -14.35
N ARG A 36 6.82 10.37 -13.90
CA ARG A 36 8.09 11.10 -13.93
C ARG A 36 9.05 10.42 -12.95
N PHE A 37 10.26 10.09 -13.38
CA PHE A 37 11.16 9.22 -12.63
C PHE A 37 12.61 9.74 -12.55
N GLN A 38 13.25 9.51 -11.40
CA GLN A 38 14.70 9.60 -11.23
C GLN A 38 15.23 8.42 -10.43
N LEU A 39 16.37 7.87 -10.86
CA LEU A 39 17.12 6.89 -10.08
C LEU A 39 18.37 7.52 -9.47
N LEU A 40 18.33 7.73 -8.16
CA LEU A 40 19.41 8.29 -7.34
C LEU A 40 20.39 7.20 -6.93
N ARG A 41 21.64 7.59 -6.60
CA ARG A 41 22.65 6.64 -6.11
C ARG A 41 22.39 6.28 -4.65
N ARG A 42 21.86 7.22 -3.86
CA ARG A 42 21.55 7.07 -2.44
C ARG A 42 20.24 7.77 -2.08
N PRO A 43 19.54 7.34 -1.02
CA PRO A 43 18.28 7.95 -0.61
C PRO A 43 18.40 9.38 -0.09
N THR A 44 19.61 9.82 0.28
CA THR A 44 19.90 11.17 0.76
C THR A 44 20.40 12.12 -0.32
N ASP A 45 20.57 11.64 -1.56
CA ASP A 45 20.98 12.49 -2.67
C ASP A 45 19.88 13.49 -3.02
N ALA A 46 20.29 14.71 -3.42
CA ALA A 46 19.35 15.69 -3.93
C ALA A 46 18.79 15.27 -5.31
N LEU A 47 17.52 15.60 -5.56
CA LEU A 47 16.91 15.48 -6.88
C LEU A 47 17.67 16.34 -7.89
N ARG A 48 17.73 15.86 -9.13
CA ARG A 48 18.36 16.56 -10.25
C ARG A 48 17.32 17.33 -11.06
N GLU A 49 17.77 18.21 -11.94
CA GLU A 49 16.87 18.94 -12.85
C GLU A 49 16.30 18.04 -13.94
N ALA A 50 17.10 17.10 -14.46
CA ALA A 50 16.70 16.18 -15.53
C ALA A 50 15.91 14.99 -14.98
N TRP A 51 14.76 14.72 -15.58
CA TRP A 51 13.91 13.58 -15.26
C TRP A 51 13.75 12.68 -16.47
N SER A 52 13.54 11.40 -16.23
CA SER A 52 13.08 10.44 -17.22
C SER A 52 11.64 10.03 -16.91
N ASP A 53 11.18 8.97 -17.56
CA ASP A 53 9.91 8.32 -17.28
C ASP A 53 10.15 6.88 -16.79
N ALA A 54 9.22 6.35 -16.01
CA ALA A 54 9.11 4.92 -15.69
C ALA A 54 7.65 4.48 -15.76
N GLU A 55 7.42 3.28 -16.27
CA GLU A 55 6.13 2.60 -16.21
C GLU A 55 5.90 2.02 -14.81
N VAL A 56 4.71 2.26 -14.28
CA VAL A 56 4.21 1.74 -13.01
C VAL A 56 2.91 0.97 -13.29
N PRO A 57 2.77 -0.28 -12.84
CA PRO A 57 3.77 -1.06 -12.11
C PRO A 57 4.94 -1.51 -12.99
N GLY A 58 6.13 -1.61 -12.40
CA GLY A 58 7.32 -2.13 -13.04
C GLY A 58 8.59 -2.02 -12.19
N CYS A 59 9.54 -2.92 -12.43
CA CYS A 59 10.88 -2.86 -11.83
C CYS A 59 11.76 -1.86 -12.61
N TRP A 60 12.34 -0.85 -11.98
CA TRP A 60 13.21 0.12 -12.67
C TRP A 60 14.45 -0.57 -13.28
N THR A 61 14.88 -1.70 -12.71
CA THR A 61 16.03 -2.47 -13.19
C THR A 61 15.80 -3.06 -14.59
N MET A 62 14.54 -3.15 -15.03
CA MET A 62 14.13 -3.65 -16.34
C MET A 62 13.78 -2.53 -17.33
N GLN A 63 13.89 -1.26 -16.92
CA GLN A 63 13.46 -0.10 -17.70
C GLN A 63 14.64 0.75 -18.20
N GLY A 64 15.78 0.10 -18.50
CA GLY A 64 16.95 0.77 -19.07
C GLY A 64 17.73 1.67 -18.11
N THR A 65 17.52 1.52 -16.80
CA THR A 65 18.29 2.25 -15.78
C THR A 65 19.70 1.67 -15.61
N TRP A 66 20.56 2.38 -14.88
CA TRP A 66 21.93 1.94 -14.60
C TRP A 66 22.02 0.85 -13.53
N ASP A 67 20.99 0.71 -12.68
CA ASP A 67 20.90 -0.36 -11.70
C ASP A 67 20.34 -1.63 -12.37
N ARG A 68 21.09 -2.72 -12.31
CA ARG A 68 20.77 -3.97 -13.00
C ARG A 68 20.15 -4.97 -12.02
N PRO A 69 19.33 -5.92 -12.50
CA PRO A 69 18.87 -7.01 -11.65
C PRO A 69 20.06 -7.87 -11.20
N ILE A 70 20.02 -8.35 -9.96
CA ILE A 70 21.08 -9.19 -9.38
C ILE A 70 20.45 -10.54 -9.01
N TYR A 71 21.06 -11.65 -9.40
CA TYR A 71 20.63 -12.97 -8.93
C TYR A 71 21.59 -13.48 -7.88
N THR A 72 21.06 -13.89 -6.73
CA THR A 72 21.79 -14.67 -5.73
C THR A 72 20.85 -15.72 -5.13
N ASN A 73 21.42 -16.83 -4.66
CA ASN A 73 20.65 -17.87 -3.97
C ASN A 73 20.57 -17.62 -2.45
N VAL A 74 21.73 -17.59 -1.77
CA VAL A 74 21.82 -17.44 -0.30
C VAL A 74 22.64 -16.21 0.12
N GLN A 75 23.52 -15.72 -0.75
CA GLN A 75 24.39 -14.60 -0.40
C GLN A 75 23.63 -13.30 -0.62
N MET A 76 23.64 -12.42 0.37
CA MET A 76 23.11 -11.06 0.20
C MET A 76 23.80 -10.36 -0.98
N PRO A 77 23.07 -9.56 -1.78
CA PRO A 77 23.60 -8.90 -2.98
C PRO A 77 24.52 -7.72 -2.64
N PHE A 78 24.79 -7.47 -1.35
CA PHE A 78 25.66 -6.41 -0.84
C PHE A 78 26.43 -6.89 0.41
N PRO A 79 27.60 -6.29 0.70
CA PRO A 79 28.33 -6.58 1.94
C PRO A 79 27.68 -5.89 3.14
N GLY A 80 27.82 -6.48 4.32
CA GLY A 80 27.33 -5.89 5.58
C GLY A 80 26.74 -6.92 6.52
N GLN A 81 26.32 -6.48 7.70
CA GLN A 81 25.56 -7.27 8.65
C GLN A 81 24.23 -6.58 8.96
N PRO A 82 23.16 -7.35 9.27
CA PRO A 82 21.91 -6.77 9.72
C PRO A 82 22.13 -5.84 10.92
N PRO A 83 21.37 -4.73 11.04
CA PRO A 83 20.30 -4.27 10.14
C PRO A 83 20.81 -3.24 9.10
N ARG A 84 22.11 -3.19 8.78
CA ARG A 84 22.69 -2.07 8.01
C ARG A 84 22.67 -2.35 6.50
N PRO A 85 21.91 -1.58 5.69
CA PRO A 85 22.02 -1.63 4.23
C PRO A 85 23.32 -0.96 3.74
N PRO A 86 23.71 -1.15 2.48
CA PRO A 86 24.90 -0.51 1.92
C PRO A 86 24.73 1.01 1.79
N ASP A 87 25.84 1.75 1.81
CA ASP A 87 25.83 3.20 1.60
C ASP A 87 25.37 3.58 0.18
N ASP A 88 25.86 2.84 -0.83
CA ASP A 88 25.38 2.94 -2.20
C ASP A 88 24.09 2.13 -2.35
N ASN A 89 22.97 2.84 -2.35
CA ASN A 89 21.63 2.26 -2.26
C ASN A 89 20.71 2.91 -3.30
N PRO A 90 20.54 2.28 -4.48
CA PRO A 90 19.72 2.80 -5.56
C PRO A 90 18.33 3.20 -5.04
N THR A 91 17.92 4.42 -5.33
CA THR A 91 16.65 4.97 -4.83
C THR A 91 15.84 5.56 -5.98
N GLY A 92 14.68 4.97 -6.24
CA GLY A 92 13.75 5.43 -7.27
C GLY A 92 12.81 6.49 -6.72
N VAL A 93 12.75 7.66 -7.36
CA VAL A 93 11.80 8.72 -7.04
C VAL A 93 10.81 8.83 -8.18
N TYR A 94 9.54 8.59 -7.88
CA TYR A 94 8.42 8.63 -8.81
C TYR A 94 7.53 9.82 -8.49
N GLU A 95 7.17 10.63 -9.48
CA GLU A 95 6.22 11.74 -9.35
C GLU A 95 5.08 11.63 -10.36
N ARG A 96 3.85 11.86 -9.89
CA ARG A 96 2.66 11.95 -10.72
C ARG A 96 1.64 12.87 -10.08
N SER A 97 1.04 13.72 -10.90
CA SER A 97 -0.11 14.52 -10.49
C SER A 97 -1.42 13.82 -10.81
N PHE A 98 -2.44 14.04 -9.99
CA PHE A 98 -3.78 13.51 -10.22
C PHE A 98 -4.85 14.51 -9.77
N GLU A 99 -6.06 14.35 -10.30
CA GLU A 99 -7.25 15.08 -9.85
C GLU A 99 -8.30 14.09 -9.37
N LEU A 100 -9.05 14.48 -8.34
CA LEU A 100 -10.17 13.67 -7.85
C LEU A 100 -11.46 14.04 -8.59
N PRO A 101 -12.34 13.07 -8.87
CA PRO A 101 -13.65 13.35 -9.41
C PRO A 101 -14.48 14.13 -8.40
N ALA A 102 -15.34 15.04 -8.88
CA ALA A 102 -16.21 15.83 -8.01
C ALA A 102 -17.11 14.97 -7.10
N ALA A 103 -17.44 13.74 -7.53
CA ALA A 103 -18.21 12.77 -6.75
C ALA A 103 -17.51 12.30 -5.47
N TRP A 104 -16.20 12.50 -5.34
CA TRP A 104 -15.44 12.16 -4.14
C TRP A 104 -15.34 13.31 -3.12
N ALA A 105 -15.97 14.46 -3.40
CA ALA A 105 -16.01 15.57 -2.45
C ALA A 105 -16.62 15.13 -1.10
N GLY A 106 -15.88 15.37 -0.01
CA GLY A 106 -16.31 15.02 1.35
C GLY A 106 -16.24 13.52 1.69
N ARG A 107 -15.61 12.72 0.83
CA ARG A 107 -15.39 11.29 1.06
C ARG A 107 -14.00 11.04 1.65
N ARG A 108 -13.86 9.89 2.30
CA ARG A 108 -12.57 9.39 2.75
C ARG A 108 -11.80 8.88 1.54
N VAL A 109 -10.55 9.31 1.37
CA VAL A 109 -9.72 8.95 0.22
C VAL A 109 -8.45 8.24 0.71
N VAL A 110 -8.18 7.08 0.14
CA VAL A 110 -7.03 6.23 0.48
C VAL A 110 -6.17 5.99 -0.75
N LEU A 111 -4.86 6.18 -0.60
CA LEU A 111 -3.85 5.71 -1.53
C LEU A 111 -3.52 4.26 -1.22
N SER A 112 -3.56 3.38 -2.23
CA SER A 112 -3.14 1.98 -2.15
C SER A 112 -1.98 1.74 -3.12
N VAL A 113 -0.81 1.37 -2.58
CA VAL A 113 0.37 0.97 -3.34
C VAL A 113 0.55 -0.53 -3.17
N GLY A 114 0.36 -1.30 -4.25
CA GLY A 114 0.26 -2.75 -4.16
C GLY A 114 1.55 -3.47 -3.73
N ALA A 115 2.72 -2.91 -4.05
CA ALA A 115 4.04 -3.38 -3.62
C ALA A 115 5.12 -2.36 -4.03
N ALA A 116 6.11 -2.16 -3.17
CA ALA A 116 7.32 -1.38 -3.46
C ALA A 116 8.54 -2.05 -2.82
N GLU A 117 9.61 -2.24 -3.60
CA GLU A 117 10.78 -3.02 -3.19
C GLU A 117 11.97 -2.10 -2.86
N SER A 118 12.39 -1.92 -1.60
CA SER A 118 11.89 -2.55 -0.35
C SER A 118 11.31 -1.58 0.69
N VAL A 119 11.53 -0.27 0.52
CA VAL A 119 10.96 0.76 1.40
C VAL A 119 10.22 1.78 0.58
N LEU A 120 8.96 2.00 0.90
CA LEU A 120 8.12 3.05 0.35
C LEU A 120 8.08 4.25 1.29
N ILE A 121 8.34 5.45 0.76
CA ILE A 121 8.10 6.72 1.43
C ILE A 121 7.10 7.50 0.58
N VAL A 122 5.99 7.90 1.18
CA VAL A 122 4.87 8.58 0.50
C VAL A 122 4.88 10.06 0.87
N THR A 123 4.87 10.92 -0.14
CA THR A 123 4.73 12.38 0.02
C THR A 123 3.62 12.88 -0.89
N LEU A 124 2.70 13.66 -0.34
CA LEU A 124 1.58 14.26 -1.08
C LEU A 124 1.60 15.77 -0.87
N ASN A 125 1.56 16.53 -1.97
CA ASN A 125 1.59 18.00 -1.94
C ASN A 125 2.73 18.58 -1.09
N GLY A 126 3.88 17.89 -1.07
CA GLY A 126 5.07 18.26 -0.29
C GLY A 126 5.07 17.85 1.19
N ILE A 127 4.01 17.17 1.66
CA ILE A 127 3.88 16.68 3.04
C ILE A 127 4.09 15.17 3.06
N GLU A 128 4.98 14.69 3.94
CA GLU A 128 5.17 13.26 4.12
C GLU A 128 3.92 12.63 4.76
N VAL A 129 3.34 11.65 4.07
CA VAL A 129 2.16 10.91 4.51
C VAL A 129 2.58 9.73 5.39
N GLY A 130 3.63 9.01 4.99
CA GLY A 130 4.03 7.82 5.70
C GLY A 130 5.13 7.01 5.03
N VAL A 131 5.44 5.89 5.67
CA VAL A 131 6.49 4.94 5.30
C VAL A 131 5.94 3.52 5.42
N SER A 132 6.36 2.62 4.51
CA SER A 132 6.14 1.19 4.64
C SER A 132 7.36 0.38 4.21
N LYS A 133 7.63 -0.70 4.94
CA LYS A 133 8.44 -1.84 4.52
C LYS A 133 7.51 -3.04 4.30
N ASP A 134 8.07 -4.16 3.83
CA ASP A 134 7.39 -5.32 3.23
C ASP A 134 7.12 -5.12 1.74
N SER A 135 7.93 -5.78 0.92
CA SER A 135 7.90 -5.71 -0.54
C SER A 135 6.74 -6.49 -1.16
N HIS A 136 5.95 -7.22 -0.36
CA HIS A 136 5.00 -8.22 -0.85
C HIS A 136 3.55 -8.03 -0.41
N LEU A 137 3.26 -7.04 0.44
CA LEU A 137 1.90 -6.64 0.81
C LEU A 137 1.60 -5.19 0.42
N ALA A 138 0.32 -4.91 0.18
CA ALA A 138 -0.13 -3.57 -0.14
C ALA A 138 0.09 -2.62 1.06
N ALA A 139 0.53 -1.41 0.75
CA ALA A 139 0.65 -0.32 1.72
C ALA A 139 -0.41 0.74 1.42
N GLU A 140 -1.28 0.98 2.39
CA GLU A 140 -2.39 1.92 2.25
C GLU A 140 -2.27 3.10 3.20
N PHE A 141 -2.61 4.29 2.72
CA PHE A 141 -2.49 5.54 3.46
C PHE A 141 -3.73 6.39 3.24
N GLU A 142 -4.38 6.82 4.32
CA GLU A 142 -5.44 7.80 4.23
C GLU A 142 -4.84 9.18 3.93
N ILE A 143 -5.36 9.84 2.90
CA ILE A 143 -4.84 11.12 2.40
C ILE A 143 -5.89 12.24 2.39
N SER A 144 -7.08 11.97 2.91
CA SER A 144 -8.24 12.87 2.89
C SER A 144 -7.88 14.32 3.27
N ASP A 145 -7.15 14.49 4.38
CA ASP A 145 -6.79 15.80 4.94
C ASP A 145 -5.72 16.58 4.15
N LEU A 146 -5.03 15.91 3.23
CA LEU A 146 -3.94 16.47 2.46
C LEU A 146 -4.32 16.77 1.01
N ILE A 147 -5.50 16.32 0.59
CA ILE A 147 -6.06 16.60 -0.74
C ILE A 147 -6.49 18.07 -0.83
N ARG A 148 -6.20 18.68 -1.98
CA ARG A 148 -6.72 20.00 -2.37
C ARG A 148 -7.59 19.90 -3.62
N PRO A 149 -8.51 20.86 -3.85
CA PRO A 149 -9.24 20.97 -5.11
C PRO A 149 -8.30 21.04 -6.32
N GLY A 150 -8.65 20.38 -7.42
CA GLY A 150 -7.85 20.31 -8.64
C GLY A 150 -6.66 19.35 -8.51
N SER A 151 -5.51 19.75 -9.03
CA SER A 151 -4.31 18.91 -9.13
C SER A 151 -3.60 18.69 -7.79
N ASN A 152 -3.31 17.43 -7.50
CA ASN A 152 -2.57 16.96 -6.33
C ASN A 152 -1.29 16.25 -6.79
N ASP A 153 -0.17 16.56 -6.15
CA ASP A 153 1.15 16.05 -6.55
C ASP A 153 1.59 14.92 -5.61
N LEU A 154 1.63 13.69 -6.14
CA LEU A 154 2.09 12.50 -5.43
C LEU A 154 3.54 12.20 -5.77
N ARG A 155 4.35 12.01 -4.74
CA ARG A 155 5.71 11.47 -4.85
C ARG A 155 5.81 10.17 -4.05
N LEU A 156 6.27 9.13 -4.71
CA LEU A 156 6.64 7.85 -4.10
C LEU A 156 8.15 7.69 -4.21
N THR A 157 8.84 7.58 -3.08
CA THR A 157 10.28 7.30 -3.04
C THR A 157 10.49 5.86 -2.59
N VAL A 158 11.22 5.09 -3.37
CA VAL A 158 11.47 3.67 -3.15
C VAL A 158 12.97 3.45 -2.96
N VAL A 159 13.36 3.02 -1.76
CA VAL A 159 14.75 2.67 -1.42
C VAL A 159 14.93 1.17 -1.62
N LYS A 160 15.90 0.76 -2.44
CA LYS A 160 16.07 -0.65 -2.84
C LYS A 160 16.41 -1.55 -1.65
N TRP A 161 17.43 -1.16 -0.88
CA TRP A 161 17.94 -1.95 0.22
C TRP A 161 17.57 -1.36 1.57
N SER A 162 17.21 -2.20 2.53
CA SER A 162 16.89 -1.77 3.88
C SER A 162 17.23 -2.82 4.93
N ASP A 163 17.00 -2.49 6.20
CA ASP A 163 17.01 -3.47 7.29
C ASP A 163 16.05 -4.65 7.03
N ALA A 164 14.91 -4.42 6.36
CA ALA A 164 13.96 -5.47 6.02
C ALA A 164 14.44 -6.39 4.89
N THR A 165 15.39 -5.95 4.05
CA THR A 165 15.98 -6.82 3.01
C THR A 165 16.61 -8.08 3.60
N PHE A 166 17.13 -8.02 4.84
CA PHE A 166 17.69 -9.20 5.52
C PHE A 166 16.69 -10.30 5.87
N VAL A 167 15.38 -10.02 5.80
CA VAL A 167 14.31 -11.02 5.97
C VAL A 167 13.57 -11.32 4.65
N GLU A 168 14.04 -10.76 3.54
CA GLU A 168 13.54 -10.97 2.17
C GLU A 168 14.62 -11.65 1.28
N ASP A 169 15.41 -12.57 1.86
CA ASP A 169 16.52 -13.29 1.20
C ASP A 169 16.04 -14.59 0.54
N GLN A 170 15.15 -14.47 -0.44
CA GLN A 170 14.72 -15.60 -1.26
C GLN A 170 15.72 -15.89 -2.41
N ASP A 171 15.77 -17.14 -2.88
CA ASP A 171 16.51 -17.55 -4.09
C ASP A 171 15.82 -16.97 -5.35
N GLN A 172 16.13 -15.71 -5.67
CA GLN A 172 15.47 -14.96 -6.73
C GLN A 172 16.35 -13.83 -7.31
N TRP A 173 15.78 -13.13 -8.29
CA TRP A 173 16.33 -11.87 -8.78
C TRP A 173 15.94 -10.74 -7.85
N TRP A 174 16.93 -9.97 -7.41
CA TRP A 174 16.75 -8.73 -6.68
C TRP A 174 16.45 -7.59 -7.64
N HIS A 175 15.31 -6.96 -7.41
CA HIS A 175 14.80 -5.87 -8.21
C HIS A 175 14.66 -4.61 -7.35
N GLY A 176 14.01 -3.61 -7.93
CA GLY A 176 13.65 -2.39 -7.24
C GLY A 176 12.58 -1.69 -8.05
N GLY A 177 11.62 -1.08 -7.35
CA GLY A 177 10.55 -0.31 -7.96
C GLY A 177 9.19 -0.55 -7.34
N ILE A 178 8.16 -0.08 -8.03
CA ILE A 178 6.76 -0.24 -7.65
C ILE A 178 6.20 -1.37 -8.51
N THR A 179 6.19 -2.60 -7.99
CA THR A 179 6.03 -3.83 -8.80
C THR A 179 4.57 -4.28 -8.95
N ARG A 180 3.64 -3.63 -8.25
CA ARG A 180 2.19 -3.87 -8.33
C ARG A 180 1.41 -2.55 -8.43
N PRO A 181 0.14 -2.59 -8.87
CA PRO A 181 -0.64 -1.40 -9.18
C PRO A 181 -0.66 -0.33 -8.07
N VAL A 182 -0.77 0.93 -8.49
CA VAL A 182 -1.04 2.06 -7.62
C VAL A 182 -2.44 2.57 -7.91
N SER A 183 -3.22 2.81 -6.86
CA SER A 183 -4.58 3.32 -7.03
C SER A 183 -5.00 4.20 -5.88
N LEU A 184 -6.05 4.99 -6.11
CA LEU A 184 -6.82 5.66 -5.08
C LEU A 184 -8.16 4.95 -4.99
N PHE A 185 -8.70 4.83 -3.78
CA PHE A 185 -10.12 4.48 -3.60
C PHE A 185 -10.78 5.43 -2.62
N ALA A 186 -12.11 5.55 -2.76
CA ALA A 186 -12.91 6.33 -1.84
C ALA A 186 -13.93 5.48 -1.09
N THR A 187 -14.13 5.83 0.17
CA THR A 187 -15.23 5.33 0.99
C THR A 187 -15.99 6.50 1.58
N ASP A 188 -17.19 6.24 2.07
CA ASP A 188 -17.86 7.24 2.91
C ASP A 188 -17.13 7.36 4.25
N PRO A 189 -17.31 8.48 4.98
CA PRO A 189 -16.70 8.64 6.31
C PRO A 189 -17.03 7.47 7.25
N THR A 190 -18.28 6.99 7.22
CA THR A 190 -18.66 5.71 7.82
C THR A 190 -18.54 4.60 6.77
N HIS A 191 -17.74 3.56 7.04
CA HIS A 191 -17.41 2.54 6.06
C HIS A 191 -17.15 1.17 6.69
N LEU A 192 -17.22 0.11 5.89
CA LEU A 192 -16.72 -1.22 6.29
C LEU A 192 -15.19 -1.17 6.30
N ALA A 193 -14.60 -1.31 7.49
CA ALA A 193 -13.16 -1.25 7.69
C ALA A 193 -12.53 -2.64 7.59
N ASP A 194 -13.21 -3.69 8.04
CA ASP A 194 -12.77 -5.08 7.86
C ASP A 194 -13.96 -6.06 7.91
N LEU A 195 -13.74 -7.27 7.38
CA LEU A 195 -14.72 -8.36 7.37
C LEU A 195 -14.01 -9.69 7.62
N VAL A 196 -14.40 -10.38 8.69
CA VAL A 196 -13.98 -11.76 8.93
C VAL A 196 -15.16 -12.70 8.73
N VAL A 197 -14.98 -13.69 7.87
CA VAL A 197 -15.97 -14.73 7.58
C VAL A 197 -15.43 -16.07 8.05
N ARG A 198 -16.08 -16.69 9.01
CA ARG A 198 -15.72 -18.03 9.51
C ARG A 198 -16.84 -18.99 9.15
N SER A 199 -16.54 -19.95 8.29
CA SER A 199 -17.44 -21.06 7.99
C SER A 199 -16.99 -22.33 8.71
N GLY A 200 -17.94 -23.16 9.09
CA GLY A 200 -17.68 -24.41 9.79
C GLY A 200 -18.68 -25.50 9.43
N LEU A 201 -18.37 -26.71 9.89
CA LEU A 201 -19.26 -27.86 9.87
C LEU A 201 -19.66 -28.15 11.32
N ALA A 202 -20.95 -28.21 11.59
CA ALA A 202 -21.47 -28.54 12.91
C ALA A 202 -21.18 -30.01 13.25
N ASP A 203 -21.27 -30.35 14.53
CA ASP A 203 -20.97 -31.69 15.06
C ASP A 203 -21.84 -32.81 14.46
N ASP A 204 -22.98 -32.48 13.87
CA ASP A 204 -23.85 -33.42 13.17
C ASP A 204 -23.27 -33.90 11.83
N GLY A 205 -22.16 -33.29 11.37
CA GLY A 205 -21.49 -33.58 10.11
C GLY A 205 -22.33 -33.25 8.87
N ARG A 206 -23.42 -32.47 9.02
CA ARG A 206 -24.40 -32.17 7.96
C ARG A 206 -24.75 -30.69 7.86
N SER A 207 -24.74 -29.97 8.97
CA SER A 207 -25.12 -28.55 9.03
C SER A 207 -23.90 -27.66 8.92
N GLY A 208 -23.95 -26.65 8.05
CA GLY A 208 -22.92 -25.62 7.97
C GLY A 208 -23.17 -24.51 8.99
N THR A 209 -22.11 -23.95 9.56
CA THR A 209 -22.16 -22.72 10.37
C THR A 209 -21.50 -21.57 9.62
N LEU A 210 -22.00 -20.36 9.85
CA LEU A 210 -21.42 -19.13 9.32
C LEU A 210 -21.41 -18.07 10.41
N GLU A 211 -20.23 -17.56 10.73
CA GLU A 211 -20.02 -16.41 11.61
C GLU A 211 -19.45 -15.26 10.80
N LEU A 212 -20.02 -14.07 11.00
CA LEU A 212 -19.62 -12.83 10.36
C LEU A 212 -19.22 -11.83 11.44
N GLU A 213 -17.98 -11.38 11.38
CA GLU A 213 -17.48 -10.27 12.19
C GLU A 213 -17.22 -9.09 11.25
N VAL A 214 -17.92 -7.97 11.50
CA VAL A 214 -17.86 -6.78 10.65
C VAL A 214 -17.29 -5.64 11.47
N VAL A 215 -16.17 -5.10 11.03
CA VAL A 215 -15.54 -3.92 11.64
C VAL A 215 -15.99 -2.70 10.83
N VAL A 216 -16.58 -1.72 11.50
CA VAL A 216 -17.03 -0.47 10.89
C VAL A 216 -16.14 0.67 11.34
N GLY A 217 -15.61 1.42 10.39
CA GLY A 217 -14.79 2.61 10.60
C GLY A 217 -15.61 3.89 10.47
N TRP A 218 -15.18 4.94 11.17
CA TRP A 218 -15.76 6.29 11.12
C TRP A 218 -14.68 7.35 11.29
N GLU A 219 -14.86 8.47 10.59
CA GLU A 219 -14.04 9.67 10.76
C GLU A 219 -14.24 10.29 12.16
N GLY A 220 -13.16 10.78 12.77
CA GLY A 220 -13.22 11.44 14.08
C GLY A 220 -13.39 10.52 15.29
N GLY A 221 -13.36 9.20 15.12
CA GLY A 221 -13.27 8.22 16.21
C GLY A 221 -14.55 7.95 17.01
N THR A 222 -15.67 8.61 16.69
CA THR A 222 -16.97 8.36 17.33
C THR A 222 -18.05 8.06 16.30
N SER A 223 -18.78 6.97 16.51
CA SER A 223 -19.94 6.63 15.69
C SER A 223 -21.10 7.60 15.93
N ARG A 224 -21.91 7.83 14.91
CA ARG A 224 -23.21 8.50 15.04
C ARG A 224 -24.32 7.44 15.21
N PRO A 225 -25.36 7.66 16.00
CA PRO A 225 -26.50 6.74 16.06
C PRO A 225 -27.17 6.58 14.69
N GLY A 226 -27.77 5.41 14.43
CA GLY A 226 -28.63 5.18 13.27
C GLY A 226 -28.01 4.38 12.13
N TRP A 227 -26.79 3.87 12.30
CA TRP A 227 -26.22 2.89 11.37
C TRP A 227 -26.76 1.49 11.67
N SER A 228 -26.79 0.65 10.64
CA SER A 228 -27.00 -0.80 10.81
C SER A 228 -26.15 -1.53 9.77
N VAL A 229 -25.62 -2.68 10.14
CA VAL A 229 -24.93 -3.58 9.21
C VAL A 229 -25.94 -4.62 8.73
N ALA A 230 -26.01 -4.82 7.42
CA ALA A 230 -26.83 -5.86 6.81
C ALA A 230 -25.94 -6.79 5.96
N ALA A 231 -26.16 -8.10 6.09
CA ALA A 231 -25.51 -9.11 5.28
C ALA A 231 -26.57 -9.98 4.59
N THR A 232 -26.31 -10.37 3.36
CA THR A 232 -27.17 -11.27 2.58
C THR A 232 -26.34 -12.45 2.08
N LEU A 233 -26.70 -13.67 2.47
CA LEU A 233 -26.09 -14.90 1.97
C LEU A 233 -26.92 -15.44 0.81
N THR A 234 -26.26 -15.67 -0.33
CA THR A 234 -26.84 -16.29 -1.53
C THR A 234 -25.98 -17.46 -1.99
N GLY A 235 -26.58 -18.49 -2.58
CA GLY A 235 -25.82 -19.60 -3.14
C GLY A 235 -26.67 -20.81 -3.48
N PRO A 236 -26.07 -21.84 -4.11
CA PRO A 236 -26.75 -23.11 -4.40
C PRO A 236 -27.31 -23.74 -3.12
N GLY A 237 -28.55 -24.23 -3.18
CA GLY A 237 -29.21 -24.89 -2.04
C GLY A 237 -29.96 -23.96 -1.11
N LEU A 238 -29.87 -22.64 -1.27
CA LEU A 238 -30.75 -21.68 -0.61
C LEU A 238 -31.98 -21.42 -1.48
N THR A 239 -33.18 -21.68 -0.94
CA THR A 239 -34.45 -21.34 -1.61
C THR A 239 -34.73 -19.84 -1.58
N GLU A 240 -34.17 -19.13 -0.61
CA GLU A 240 -34.21 -17.68 -0.47
C GLU A 240 -32.94 -17.15 0.22
N PRO A 241 -32.53 -15.89 -0.01
CA PRO A 241 -31.36 -15.33 0.64
C PRO A 241 -31.54 -15.21 2.16
N LEU A 242 -30.55 -15.65 2.94
CA LEU A 242 -30.53 -15.41 4.39
C LEU A 242 -30.07 -13.99 4.66
N ARG A 243 -30.84 -13.24 5.45
CA ARG A 243 -30.55 -11.84 5.80
C ARG A 243 -30.23 -11.73 7.28
N LEU A 244 -29.11 -11.10 7.59
CA LEU A 244 -28.69 -10.78 8.94
C LEU A 244 -28.62 -9.26 9.07
N GLN A 245 -29.13 -8.71 10.17
CA GLN A 245 -29.02 -7.28 10.46
C GLN A 245 -28.59 -7.07 11.91
N ALA A 246 -27.55 -6.27 12.11
CA ALA A 246 -27.08 -5.81 13.41
C ALA A 246 -27.22 -4.27 13.48
N ARG A 247 -27.62 -3.77 14.64
CA ARG A 247 -27.72 -2.33 14.93
C ARG A 247 -26.50 -1.87 15.72
#